data_AF-A0AB39STI3-F1
#
_entry.id   AF-A0AB39STI3-F1
#
_cell.length_a   1.000
_cell.length_b   1.000
_cell.length_c   1.000
_cell.angle_alpha   90.00
_cell.angle_beta   90.00
_cell.angle_gamma   90.00
#
_symmetry.space_group_name_H-M   'P 1'
#
loop_
_entity.id
_entity.type
_entity.pdbx_description
1 polymer ?
#
loop_
_entity_poly.entity_id
_entity_poly.type
_entity_poly.pdbx_seq_one_letter_code
_entity_poly.pdbx_strand_id
1 'polypeptide(L)'
;MTTLTRTSPVTPAAERGTRLRHELRAVHALIHRDLLRLAGQRAHTALMLLHPVLYLFLLGGGLAALIPRSSLGVGYQTYLFPGMLMMTVQTPAIMVGIRLITDRESGYLRELLMAPVHRSTLLLGSCAGGTLTATVQGAVLLGLAGVAGLPYDPVLLVLLLAGMILASFTITALALALAVGLRRAETFHTLLGLVMMPLLFLSGGFFPLTALPGWVRALSDANPLAYAVDLLRRTIALRVPDRAAAAGVEWAGGPPPLLLEAVLLLAGGILALSWAAHRFSRPE
;
A
#
# COMPACT_ATOMS: atom_id res chain seq x y z
N MET A 1 49.91 -41.49 -15.44
CA MET A 1 50.00 -40.09 -15.88
C MET A 1 48.67 -39.43 -15.50
N THR A 2 48.62 -38.82 -14.33
CA THR A 2 47.37 -38.34 -13.69
C THR A 2 47.32 -36.84 -13.85
N THR A 3 46.51 -36.35 -14.79
CA THR A 3 46.38 -34.92 -15.08
C THR A 3 45.48 -34.28 -14.04
N LEU A 4 46.05 -33.59 -13.06
CA LEU A 4 45.30 -32.79 -12.09
C LEU A 4 44.81 -31.50 -12.75
N THR A 5 43.52 -31.44 -13.07
CA THR A 5 42.86 -30.22 -13.53
C THR A 5 42.79 -29.23 -12.37
N ARG A 6 43.65 -28.22 -12.41
CA ARG A 6 43.69 -27.11 -11.45
C ARG A 6 42.46 -26.23 -11.68
N THR A 7 41.43 -26.36 -10.84
CA THR A 7 40.31 -25.41 -10.83
C THR A 7 40.82 -24.07 -10.30
N SER A 8 40.93 -23.09 -11.19
CA SER A 8 41.23 -21.71 -10.83
C SER A 8 40.16 -21.19 -9.86
N PRO A 9 40.54 -20.49 -8.77
CA PRO A 9 39.56 -19.92 -7.86
C PRO A 9 38.76 -18.83 -8.58
N VAL A 10 37.46 -19.04 -8.73
CA VAL A 10 36.53 -18.01 -9.21
C VAL A 10 36.59 -16.85 -8.20
N THR A 11 36.90 -15.65 -8.68
CA THR A 11 37.03 -14.47 -7.83
C THR A 11 35.65 -14.10 -7.25
N PRO A 12 35.50 -13.95 -5.92
CA PRO A 12 34.20 -13.71 -5.26
C PRO A 12 33.50 -12.41 -5.66
N ALA A 13 34.19 -11.51 -6.37
CA ALA A 13 33.62 -10.30 -6.95
C ALA A 13 32.84 -10.58 -8.26
N ALA A 14 33.27 -11.54 -9.07
CA ALA A 14 32.61 -11.91 -10.34
C ALA A 14 31.27 -12.62 -10.09
N GLU A 15 31.19 -13.46 -9.05
CA GLU A 15 29.94 -14.12 -8.62
C GLU A 15 28.90 -13.15 -8.06
N ARG A 16 29.32 -12.07 -7.37
CA ARG A 16 28.38 -11.04 -6.90
C ARG A 16 27.73 -10.27 -8.04
N GLY A 17 28.51 -9.91 -9.08
CA GLY A 17 28.01 -9.16 -10.23
C GLY A 17 26.99 -9.93 -11.07
N THR A 18 27.21 -11.23 -11.29
CA THR A 18 26.25 -12.11 -11.99
C THR A 18 25.01 -12.38 -11.14
N ARG A 19 25.17 -12.59 -9.84
CA ARG A 19 24.06 -12.79 -8.89
C ARG A 19 23.13 -11.58 -8.80
N LEU A 20 23.68 -10.37 -8.67
CA LEU A 20 22.90 -9.13 -8.57
C LEU A 20 22.11 -8.84 -9.86
N ARG A 21 22.69 -9.17 -11.03
CA ARG A 21 21.99 -9.10 -12.33
C ARG A 21 20.85 -10.11 -12.42
N HIS A 22 21.00 -11.32 -11.88
CA HIS A 22 19.93 -12.30 -11.83
C HIS A 22 18.79 -11.88 -10.89
N GLU A 23 19.11 -11.32 -9.74
CA GLU A 23 18.11 -10.79 -8.81
C GLU A 23 17.32 -9.62 -9.38
N LEU A 24 18.00 -8.67 -10.03
CA LEU A 24 17.34 -7.55 -10.72
C LEU A 24 16.43 -8.02 -11.85
N ARG A 25 16.85 -9.03 -12.63
CA ARG A 25 16.00 -9.64 -13.67
C ARG A 25 14.78 -10.33 -13.10
N ALA A 26 14.91 -11.02 -11.95
CA ALA A 26 13.79 -11.66 -11.27
C ALA A 26 12.78 -10.62 -10.75
N VAL A 27 13.26 -9.55 -10.12
CA VAL A 27 12.42 -8.42 -9.68
C VAL A 27 11.70 -7.77 -10.87
N HIS A 28 12.43 -7.48 -11.95
CA HIS A 28 11.84 -6.90 -13.15
C HIS A 28 10.78 -7.82 -13.78
N ALA A 29 11.05 -9.13 -13.87
CA ALA A 29 10.10 -10.10 -14.40
C ALA A 29 8.82 -10.17 -13.55
N LEU A 30 8.93 -10.10 -12.22
CA LEU A 30 7.76 -10.03 -11.33
C LEU A 30 6.94 -8.76 -11.56
N ILE A 31 7.62 -7.61 -11.62
CA ILE A 31 6.97 -6.31 -11.89
C ILE A 31 6.26 -6.35 -13.25
N HIS A 32 6.94 -6.84 -14.28
CA HIS A 32 6.39 -6.95 -15.62
C HIS A 32 5.17 -7.89 -15.66
N ARG A 33 5.26 -9.04 -14.96
CA ARG A 33 4.14 -9.98 -14.80
C ARG A 33 2.92 -9.30 -14.16
N ASP A 34 3.13 -8.54 -13.10
CA ASP A 34 2.04 -7.85 -12.41
C ASP A 34 1.41 -6.73 -13.26
N LEU A 35 2.21 -6.00 -14.04
CA LEU A 35 1.74 -5.01 -15.00
C LEU A 35 0.95 -5.64 -16.16
N LEU A 36 1.43 -6.74 -16.72
CA LEU A 36 0.71 -7.50 -17.76
C LEU A 36 -0.62 -8.04 -17.21
N ARG A 37 -0.64 -8.51 -15.96
CA ARG A 37 -1.86 -8.98 -15.31
C ARG A 37 -2.88 -7.87 -15.13
N LEU A 38 -2.43 -6.67 -14.74
CA LEU A 38 -3.26 -5.47 -14.67
C LEU A 38 -3.87 -5.15 -16.04
N ALA A 39 -3.07 -5.21 -17.10
CA ALA A 39 -3.51 -4.94 -18.47
C ALA A 39 -4.46 -6.01 -19.04
N GLY A 40 -4.31 -7.26 -18.62
CA GLY A 40 -5.16 -8.40 -19.04
C GLY A 40 -6.48 -8.48 -18.28
N GLN A 41 -6.53 -8.07 -17.02
CA GLN A 41 -7.73 -8.14 -16.17
C GLN A 41 -8.46 -6.79 -16.10
N ARG A 42 -8.79 -6.22 -17.26
CA ARG A 42 -9.41 -4.89 -17.38
C ARG A 42 -10.76 -4.81 -16.66
N ALA A 43 -11.62 -5.82 -16.83
CA ALA A 43 -12.93 -5.86 -16.19
C ALA A 43 -12.83 -5.94 -14.65
N HIS A 44 -11.91 -6.77 -14.14
CA HIS A 44 -11.69 -6.87 -12.69
C HIS A 44 -11.13 -5.58 -12.10
N THR A 45 -10.15 -4.97 -12.77
CA THR A 45 -9.58 -3.68 -12.36
C THR A 45 -10.63 -2.57 -12.38
N ALA A 46 -11.48 -2.52 -13.41
CA ALA A 46 -12.57 -1.57 -13.50
C ALA A 46 -13.61 -1.77 -12.39
N LEU A 47 -14.00 -3.01 -12.10
CA LEU A 47 -14.91 -3.33 -10.98
C LEU A 47 -14.30 -2.97 -9.62
N MET A 48 -12.99 -3.15 -9.44
CA MET A 48 -12.30 -2.75 -8.21
C MET A 48 -12.27 -1.22 -8.03
N LEU A 49 -12.14 -0.46 -9.11
CA LEU A 49 -12.26 1.00 -9.06
C LEU A 49 -13.69 1.49 -8.88
N LEU A 50 -14.66 0.71 -9.36
CA LEU A 50 -16.07 1.08 -9.28
C LEU A 50 -16.50 1.27 -7.82
N HIS A 51 -16.06 0.42 -6.89
CA HIS A 51 -16.43 0.53 -5.47
C HIS A 51 -16.04 1.89 -4.84
N PRO A 52 -14.76 2.31 -4.80
CA PRO A 52 -14.37 3.60 -4.23
C PRO A 52 -14.95 4.79 -5.00
N VAL A 53 -15.14 4.69 -6.32
CA VAL A 53 -15.84 5.72 -7.09
C VAL A 53 -17.29 5.85 -6.64
N LEU A 54 -18.03 4.74 -6.56
CA LEU A 54 -19.42 4.74 -6.08
C LEU A 54 -19.51 5.30 -4.67
N TYR A 55 -18.61 4.92 -3.76
CA TYR A 55 -18.58 5.47 -2.41
C TYR A 55 -18.30 6.98 -2.40
N LEU A 56 -17.39 7.47 -3.25
CA LEU A 56 -17.14 8.91 -3.38
C LEU A 56 -18.39 9.66 -3.86
N PHE A 57 -19.14 9.10 -4.81
CA PHE A 57 -20.36 9.74 -5.33
C PHE A 57 -21.56 9.61 -4.39
N LEU A 58 -21.85 8.42 -3.89
CA LEU A 58 -22.99 8.15 -3.01
C LEU A 58 -22.79 8.82 -1.65
N LEU A 59 -21.64 8.60 -1.01
CA LEU A 59 -21.36 9.18 0.29
C LEU A 59 -21.00 10.66 0.13
N GLY A 60 -20.04 10.97 -0.75
CA GLY A 60 -19.63 12.36 -0.94
C GLY A 60 -20.75 13.25 -1.47
N GLY A 61 -21.54 12.81 -2.45
CA GLY A 61 -22.67 13.58 -2.97
C GLY A 61 -23.93 13.49 -2.09
N GLY A 62 -24.32 12.28 -1.69
CA GLY A 62 -25.56 12.04 -0.93
C GLY A 62 -25.49 12.55 0.51
N LEU A 63 -24.40 12.28 1.24
CA LEU A 63 -24.23 12.80 2.60
C LEU A 63 -23.79 14.28 2.63
N ALA A 64 -23.24 14.84 1.55
CA ALA A 64 -22.95 16.28 1.52
C ALA A 64 -24.20 17.15 1.71
N ALA A 65 -25.38 16.67 1.35
CA ALA A 65 -26.64 17.37 1.60
C ALA A 65 -27.04 17.36 3.09
N LEU A 66 -26.58 16.37 3.85
CA LEU A 66 -26.90 16.16 5.27
C LEU A 66 -25.84 16.72 6.22
N ILE A 67 -24.59 16.83 5.76
CA ILE A 67 -23.46 17.33 6.55
C ILE A 67 -23.16 18.77 6.11
N PRO A 68 -23.52 19.80 6.90
CA PRO A 68 -23.23 21.18 6.57
C PRO A 68 -21.74 21.41 6.40
N ARG A 69 -21.33 22.16 5.37
CA ARG A 69 -19.92 22.54 5.14
C ARG A 69 -19.27 23.20 6.36
N SER A 70 -20.06 23.85 7.21
CA SER A 70 -19.62 24.48 8.46
C SER A 70 -19.09 23.49 9.51
N SER A 71 -19.47 22.21 9.44
CA SER A 71 -19.02 21.19 10.40
C SER A 71 -17.61 20.65 10.11
N LEU A 72 -17.20 20.66 8.84
CA LEU A 72 -15.91 20.11 8.38
C LEU A 72 -14.97 21.18 7.82
N GLY A 73 -15.45 22.41 7.63
CA GLY A 73 -14.72 23.51 6.97
C GLY A 73 -14.58 23.36 5.46
N VAL A 74 -14.92 22.20 4.89
CA VAL A 74 -14.75 21.85 3.47
C VAL A 74 -15.92 21.03 2.95
N GLY A 75 -16.04 20.90 1.63
CA GLY A 75 -17.01 19.99 1.02
C GLY A 75 -16.76 18.53 1.43
N TYR A 76 -17.81 17.79 1.78
CA TYR A 76 -17.70 16.40 2.22
C TYR A 76 -17.03 15.49 1.17
N GLN A 77 -17.26 15.74 -0.12
CA GLN A 77 -16.57 15.06 -1.22
C GLN A 77 -15.05 15.23 -1.15
N THR A 78 -14.59 16.45 -0.92
CA THR A 78 -13.17 16.78 -0.80
C THR A 78 -12.56 16.18 0.47
N TYR A 79 -13.33 16.14 1.55
CA TYR A 79 -12.95 15.48 2.81
C TYR A 79 -12.71 13.97 2.63
N LEU A 80 -13.60 13.28 1.90
CA LEU A 80 -13.55 11.84 1.68
C LEU A 80 -12.48 11.42 0.67
N PHE A 81 -12.09 12.30 -0.24
CA PHE A 81 -11.21 11.99 -1.37
C PHE A 81 -9.90 11.26 -0.98
N PRO A 82 -9.08 11.74 -0.03
CA PRO A 82 -7.88 11.01 0.41
C PRO A 82 -8.18 9.63 1.01
N GLY A 83 -9.32 9.46 1.69
CA GLY A 83 -9.79 8.15 2.16
C GLY A 83 -10.13 7.20 1.00
N MET A 84 -10.77 7.70 -0.06
CA MET A 84 -11.09 6.92 -1.27
C MET A 84 -9.82 6.54 -2.05
N LEU A 85 -8.84 7.46 -2.17
CA LEU A 85 -7.52 7.13 -2.71
C LEU A 85 -6.90 5.98 -1.91
N MET A 86 -7.01 6.03 -0.58
CA MET A 86 -6.46 4.97 0.27
C MET A 86 -7.15 3.62 0.05
N MET A 87 -8.47 3.59 -0.08
CA MET A 87 -9.23 2.36 -0.41
C MET A 87 -8.85 1.77 -1.77
N THR A 88 -8.64 2.62 -2.78
CA THR A 88 -8.21 2.16 -4.13
C THR A 88 -6.85 1.50 -4.11
N VAL A 89 -5.92 2.03 -3.31
CA VAL A 89 -4.54 1.55 -3.19
C VAL A 89 -4.46 0.32 -2.29
N GLN A 90 -5.27 0.27 -1.23
CA GLN A 90 -5.28 -0.81 -0.26
C GLN A 90 -5.66 -2.17 -0.87
N THR A 91 -6.71 -2.20 -1.69
CA THR A 91 -7.24 -3.43 -2.28
C THR A 91 -6.19 -4.23 -3.06
N PRO A 92 -5.50 -3.66 -4.07
CA PRO A 92 -4.44 -4.36 -4.80
C PRO A 92 -3.22 -4.69 -3.93
N ALA A 93 -2.87 -3.84 -2.96
CA ALA A 93 -1.77 -4.11 -2.02
C ALA A 93 -2.03 -5.37 -1.17
N ILE A 94 -3.27 -5.52 -0.68
CA ILE A 94 -3.72 -6.71 0.05
C ILE A 94 -3.68 -7.97 -0.82
N MET A 95 -4.07 -7.85 -2.10
CA MET A 95 -4.08 -8.99 -3.03
C MET A 95 -2.70 -9.61 -3.22
N VAL A 96 -1.61 -8.87 -3.00
CA VAL A 96 -0.26 -9.43 -3.03
C VAL A 96 -0.05 -10.46 -1.91
N GLY A 97 -0.57 -10.20 -0.70
CA GLY A 97 -0.51 -11.15 0.41
C GLY A 97 -1.28 -12.43 0.12
N ILE A 98 -2.49 -12.31 -0.44
CA ILE A 98 -3.30 -13.48 -0.84
C ILE A 98 -2.58 -14.31 -1.90
N ARG A 99 -2.04 -13.67 -2.94
CA ARG A 99 -1.25 -14.36 -3.97
C ARG A 99 -0.07 -15.12 -3.37
N LEU A 100 0.66 -14.51 -2.42
CA LEU A 100 1.77 -15.19 -1.75
C LEU A 100 1.30 -16.47 -1.04
N ILE A 101 0.14 -16.44 -0.38
CA ILE A 101 -0.39 -17.62 0.31
C ILE A 101 -0.84 -18.68 -0.71
N THR A 102 -1.56 -18.29 -1.76
CA THR A 102 -2.02 -19.24 -2.79
C THR A 102 -0.86 -19.84 -3.59
N ASP A 103 0.17 -19.06 -3.91
CA ASP A 103 1.41 -19.53 -4.54
C ASP A 103 2.16 -20.54 -3.65
N ARG A 104 2.02 -20.42 -2.32
CA ARG A 104 2.52 -21.41 -1.35
C ARG A 104 1.65 -22.67 -1.31
N GLU A 105 0.33 -22.52 -1.25
CA GLU A 105 -0.65 -23.63 -1.17
C GLU A 105 -0.58 -24.53 -2.41
N SER A 106 -0.48 -23.94 -3.60
CA SER A 106 -0.42 -24.64 -4.89
C SER A 106 0.87 -25.42 -5.11
N GLY A 107 1.85 -25.31 -4.22
CA GLY A 107 3.15 -25.95 -4.39
C GLY A 107 4.02 -25.28 -5.46
N TYR A 108 3.60 -24.16 -6.07
CA TYR A 108 4.42 -23.36 -6.98
C TYR A 108 5.70 -22.87 -6.31
N LEU A 109 5.67 -22.66 -4.99
CA LEU A 109 6.87 -22.39 -4.21
C LEU A 109 7.91 -23.53 -4.29
N ARG A 110 7.51 -24.80 -4.47
CA ARG A 110 8.41 -25.95 -4.64
C ARG A 110 9.07 -25.99 -6.02
N GLU A 111 8.39 -25.50 -7.07
CA GLU A 111 8.98 -25.27 -8.40
C GLU A 111 9.92 -24.06 -8.40
N LEU A 112 9.55 -22.97 -7.72
CA LEU A 112 10.43 -21.80 -7.53
C LEU A 112 11.66 -22.11 -6.66
N LEU A 113 11.58 -23.09 -5.75
CA LEU A 113 12.73 -23.58 -4.96
C LEU A 113 13.74 -24.37 -5.81
N MET A 114 13.40 -24.77 -7.05
CA MET A 114 14.37 -25.28 -8.02
C MET A 114 15.09 -24.15 -8.78
N ALA A 115 14.58 -22.91 -8.70
CA ALA A 115 15.27 -21.74 -9.21
C ALA A 115 16.28 -21.22 -8.15
N PRO A 116 17.53 -20.90 -8.51
CA PRO A 116 18.54 -20.41 -7.58
C PRO A 116 18.30 -18.93 -7.21
N VAL A 117 17.13 -18.61 -6.63
CA VAL A 117 16.73 -17.24 -6.27
C VAL A 117 16.48 -17.15 -4.77
N HIS A 118 17.06 -16.12 -4.12
CA HIS A 118 16.82 -15.87 -2.71
C HIS A 118 15.36 -15.56 -2.43
N ARG A 119 14.83 -16.18 -1.37
CA ARG A 119 13.46 -16.00 -0.91
C ARG A 119 13.11 -14.53 -0.60
N SER A 120 14.06 -13.76 -0.09
CA SER A 120 13.92 -12.31 0.15
C SER A 120 13.72 -11.51 -1.14
N THR A 121 14.37 -11.92 -2.23
CA THR A 121 14.27 -11.26 -3.55
C THR A 121 12.88 -11.43 -4.15
N LEU A 122 12.24 -12.58 -3.92
CA LEU A 122 10.85 -12.81 -4.31
C LEU A 122 9.89 -11.87 -3.55
N LEU A 123 10.07 -11.71 -2.23
CA LEU A 123 9.28 -10.78 -1.42
C LEU A 123 9.48 -9.33 -1.85
N LEU A 124 10.71 -8.90 -2.08
CA LEU A 124 11.01 -7.54 -2.55
C LEU A 124 10.39 -7.28 -3.93
N GLY A 125 10.51 -8.22 -4.86
CA GLY A 125 9.89 -8.12 -6.19
C GLY A 125 8.36 -8.07 -6.11
N SER A 126 7.76 -8.87 -5.22
CA SER A 126 6.31 -8.87 -4.99
C SER A 126 5.84 -7.58 -4.33
N CYS A 127 6.61 -7.04 -3.39
CA CYS A 127 6.32 -5.77 -2.74
C CYS A 127 6.40 -4.62 -3.75
N ALA A 128 7.43 -4.57 -4.59
CA ALA A 128 7.58 -3.56 -5.63
C ALA A 128 6.48 -3.64 -6.70
N GLY A 129 6.15 -4.85 -7.17
CA GLY A 129 5.05 -5.10 -8.11
C GLY A 129 3.69 -4.70 -7.53
N GLY A 130 3.44 -5.03 -6.26
CA GLY A 130 2.26 -4.60 -5.50
C GLY A 130 2.14 -3.09 -5.37
N THR A 131 3.22 -2.44 -4.95
CA THR A 131 3.32 -0.98 -4.82
C THR A 131 2.98 -0.29 -6.14
N LEU A 132 3.58 -0.76 -7.24
CA LEU A 132 3.37 -0.18 -8.56
C LEU A 132 1.94 -0.39 -9.06
N THR A 133 1.41 -1.61 -8.99
CA THR A 133 0.03 -1.91 -9.42
C THR A 133 -1.00 -1.12 -8.61
N ALA A 134 -0.80 -1.01 -7.30
CA ALA A 134 -1.65 -0.23 -6.42
C ALA A 134 -1.58 1.27 -6.73
N THR A 135 -0.38 1.78 -6.96
CA THR A 135 -0.17 3.19 -7.36
C THR A 135 -0.84 3.50 -8.69
N VAL A 136 -0.72 2.61 -9.69
CA VAL A 136 -1.34 2.81 -11.01
C VAL A 136 -2.88 2.84 -10.88
N GLN A 137 -3.47 1.91 -10.12
CA GLN A 137 -4.92 1.91 -9.89
C GLN A 137 -5.39 3.17 -9.17
N GLY A 138 -4.67 3.59 -8.13
CA GLY A 138 -4.98 4.82 -7.43
C GLY A 138 -4.76 6.08 -8.29
N ALA A 139 -3.78 6.08 -9.20
CA ALA A 139 -3.56 7.18 -10.14
C ALA A 139 -4.74 7.37 -11.10
N VAL A 140 -5.43 6.29 -11.46
CA VAL A 140 -6.67 6.38 -12.25
C VAL A 140 -7.78 7.09 -11.44
N LEU A 141 -7.94 6.77 -10.14
CA LEU A 141 -8.87 7.52 -9.28
C LEU A 141 -8.42 8.98 -9.10
N LEU A 142 -7.11 9.22 -8.97
CA LEU A 142 -6.54 10.56 -8.87
C LEU A 142 -6.86 11.43 -10.10
N GLY A 143 -7.00 10.82 -11.29
CA GLY A 143 -7.51 11.51 -12.49
C GLY A 143 -8.91 12.11 -12.31
N LEU A 144 -9.72 11.56 -11.40
CA LEU A 144 -11.04 12.06 -11.03
C LEU A 144 -10.99 13.13 -9.91
N ALA A 145 -9.81 13.68 -9.57
CA ALA A 145 -9.67 14.73 -8.56
C ALA A 145 -10.59 15.95 -8.79
N GLY A 146 -10.82 16.33 -10.05
CA GLY A 146 -11.73 17.43 -10.40
C GLY A 146 -13.17 17.17 -9.96
N VAL A 147 -13.63 15.91 -10.01
CA VAL A 147 -14.97 15.52 -9.54
C VAL A 147 -15.09 15.70 -8.03
N ALA A 148 -14.01 15.49 -7.28
CA ALA A 148 -13.97 15.71 -5.84
C ALA A 148 -13.81 17.20 -5.44
N GLY A 149 -13.76 18.11 -6.41
CA GLY A 149 -13.59 19.55 -6.19
C GLY A 149 -12.15 19.99 -5.95
N LEU A 150 -11.15 19.14 -6.23
CA LEU A 150 -9.75 19.51 -6.16
C LEU A 150 -9.28 20.17 -7.48
N PRO A 151 -8.42 21.20 -7.41
CA PRO A 151 -7.80 21.77 -8.60
C PRO A 151 -6.82 20.78 -9.22
N TYR A 152 -6.73 20.77 -10.56
CA TYR A 152 -5.70 20.04 -11.30
C TYR A 152 -4.36 20.79 -11.26
N ASP A 153 -3.75 20.87 -10.08
CA ASP A 153 -2.42 21.42 -9.89
C ASP A 153 -1.37 20.30 -10.09
N PRO A 154 -0.44 20.43 -11.06
CA PRO A 154 0.53 19.37 -11.37
C PRO A 154 1.37 18.96 -10.16
N VAL A 155 1.72 19.92 -9.31
CA VAL A 155 2.57 19.64 -8.15
C VAL A 155 1.78 18.91 -7.06
N LEU A 156 0.54 19.32 -6.78
CA LEU A 156 -0.37 18.56 -5.90
C LEU A 156 -0.53 17.12 -6.36
N LEU A 157 -0.74 16.89 -7.66
CA LEU A 157 -0.89 15.54 -8.21
C LEU A 157 0.39 14.71 -8.02
N VAL A 158 1.57 15.29 -8.23
CA VAL A 158 2.85 14.62 -8.01
C VAL A 158 3.06 14.30 -6.53
N LEU A 159 2.74 15.22 -5.61
CA LEU A 159 2.83 14.97 -4.17
C LEU A 159 1.87 13.87 -3.71
N LEU A 160 0.62 13.88 -4.21
CA LEU A 160 -0.35 12.83 -3.93
C LEU A 160 0.12 11.49 -4.46
N LEU A 161 0.66 11.45 -5.67
CA LEU A 161 1.21 10.23 -6.25
C LEU A 161 2.39 9.69 -5.42
N ALA A 162 3.29 10.56 -4.97
CA ALA A 162 4.40 10.19 -4.09
C ALA A 162 3.91 9.65 -2.74
N GLY A 163 2.90 10.29 -2.14
CA GLY A 163 2.25 9.81 -0.92
C GLY A 163 1.59 8.45 -1.11
N MET A 164 0.94 8.23 -2.25
CA MET A 164 0.31 6.95 -2.62
C MET A 164 1.34 5.83 -2.85
N ILE A 165 2.50 6.13 -3.44
CA ILE A 165 3.60 5.16 -3.56
C ILE A 165 4.06 4.71 -2.17
N LEU A 166 4.22 5.67 -1.25
CA LEU A 166 4.67 5.38 0.10
C LEU A 166 3.63 4.59 0.91
N ALA A 167 2.37 5.00 0.80
CA ALA A 167 1.23 4.34 1.41
C ALA A 167 1.04 2.91 0.88
N SER A 168 1.12 2.74 -0.44
CA SER A 168 0.99 1.43 -1.10
C SER A 168 2.13 0.49 -0.71
N PHE A 169 3.36 1.00 -0.64
CA PHE A 169 4.52 0.24 -0.18
C PHE A 169 4.30 -0.27 1.25
N THR A 170 3.89 0.62 2.15
CA THR A 170 3.68 0.30 3.57
C THR A 170 2.58 -0.75 3.75
N ILE A 171 1.44 -0.60 3.08
CA ILE A 171 0.36 -1.60 3.14
C ILE A 171 0.78 -2.92 2.51
N THR A 172 1.46 -2.89 1.37
CA THR A 172 1.90 -4.11 0.69
C THR A 172 2.88 -4.88 1.58
N ALA A 173 3.83 -4.18 2.22
CA ALA A 173 4.75 -4.77 3.18
C ALA A 173 4.03 -5.37 4.39
N LEU A 174 3.02 -4.68 4.93
CA LEU A 174 2.22 -5.18 6.05
C LEU A 174 1.38 -6.41 5.66
N ALA A 175 0.77 -6.39 4.48
CA ALA A 175 0.01 -7.51 3.94
C ALA A 175 0.90 -8.74 3.71
N LEU A 176 2.11 -8.53 3.18
CA LEU A 176 3.13 -9.57 3.03
C LEU A 176 3.59 -10.12 4.39
N ALA A 177 3.82 -9.25 5.37
CA ALA A 177 4.15 -9.66 6.73
C ALA A 177 3.06 -10.59 7.31
N LEU A 178 1.79 -10.14 7.29
CA LEU A 178 0.67 -10.99 7.74
C LEU A 178 0.61 -12.31 6.95
N ALA A 179 0.81 -12.26 5.63
CA ALA A 179 0.72 -13.42 4.76
C ALA A 179 1.80 -14.48 5.06
N VAL A 180 3.01 -14.07 5.44
CA VAL A 180 4.08 -15.01 5.83
C VAL A 180 3.71 -15.81 7.09
N GLY A 181 2.88 -15.25 7.98
CA GLY A 181 2.39 -15.93 9.18
C GLY A 181 1.26 -16.92 8.94
N LEU A 182 0.58 -16.84 7.79
CA LEU A 182 -0.65 -17.57 7.51
C LEU A 182 -0.43 -18.65 6.44
N ARG A 183 -1.08 -19.79 6.64
CA ARG A 183 -0.96 -20.94 5.72
C ARG A 183 -2.10 -21.07 4.73
N ARG A 184 -3.27 -20.48 5.04
CA ARG A 184 -4.49 -20.61 4.25
C ARG A 184 -5.01 -19.27 3.76
N ALA A 185 -5.35 -19.18 2.47
CA ALA A 185 -5.90 -17.96 1.88
C ALA A 185 -7.28 -17.60 2.50
N GLU A 186 -8.07 -18.61 2.83
CA GLU A 186 -9.37 -18.46 3.52
C GLU A 186 -9.21 -17.80 4.90
N THR A 187 -8.21 -18.21 5.68
CA THR A 187 -7.92 -17.64 7.00
C THR A 187 -7.47 -16.18 6.87
N PHE A 188 -6.68 -15.87 5.85
CA PHE A 188 -6.28 -14.50 5.55
C PHE A 188 -7.49 -13.63 5.20
N HIS A 189 -8.37 -14.08 4.32
CA HIS A 189 -9.60 -13.36 3.97
C HIS A 189 -10.50 -13.11 5.19
N THR A 190 -10.70 -14.12 6.03
CA THR A 190 -11.51 -14.01 7.24
C THR A 190 -10.93 -12.97 8.20
N LEU A 191 -9.62 -13.02 8.44
CA LEU A 191 -8.92 -12.08 9.32
C LEU A 191 -9.00 -10.65 8.77
N LEU A 192 -8.83 -10.48 7.46
CA LEU A 192 -8.97 -9.17 6.82
C LEU A 192 -10.40 -8.63 6.91
N GLY A 193 -11.42 -9.45 6.67
CA GLY A 193 -12.81 -9.00 6.82
C GLY A 193 -13.11 -8.48 8.22
N LEU A 194 -12.60 -9.17 9.24
CA LEU A 194 -12.76 -8.79 10.64
C LEU A 194 -12.00 -7.49 11.00
N VAL A 195 -10.78 -7.34 10.50
CA VAL A 195 -9.85 -6.27 10.94
C VAL A 195 -9.95 -5.02 10.07
N MET A 196 -10.23 -5.16 8.77
CA MET A 196 -10.26 -4.03 7.82
C MET A 196 -11.44 -3.10 8.07
N MET A 197 -12.61 -3.62 8.46
CA MET A 197 -13.76 -2.76 8.76
C MET A 197 -13.45 -1.77 9.89
N PRO A 198 -13.03 -2.22 11.09
CA PRO A 198 -12.60 -1.31 12.15
C PRO A 198 -11.48 -0.35 11.71
N LEU A 199 -10.44 -0.88 11.05
CA LEU A 199 -9.32 -0.06 10.57
C LEU A 199 -9.75 1.04 9.59
N LEU A 200 -10.78 0.80 8.77
CA LEU A 200 -11.29 1.77 7.83
C LEU A 200 -11.92 2.97 8.54
N PHE A 201 -12.75 2.73 9.56
CA PHE A 201 -13.33 3.81 10.36
C PHE A 201 -12.27 4.53 11.20
N LEU A 202 -11.32 3.79 11.75
CA LEU A 202 -10.21 4.33 12.54
C LEU A 202 -9.17 5.09 11.69
N SER A 203 -9.22 5.01 10.36
CA SER A 203 -8.26 5.70 9.47
C SER A 203 -8.48 7.21 9.36
N GLY A 204 -9.61 7.74 9.84
CA GLY A 204 -9.96 9.16 9.65
C GLY A 204 -10.39 9.52 8.22
N GLY A 205 -10.52 8.53 7.33
CA GLY A 205 -10.97 8.74 5.95
C GLY A 205 -12.44 9.12 5.84
N PHE A 206 -13.30 8.47 6.64
CA PHE A 206 -14.75 8.65 6.62
C PHE A 206 -15.27 9.63 7.67
N PHE A 207 -14.65 9.64 8.84
CA PHE A 207 -15.05 10.47 9.98
C PHE A 207 -13.86 11.24 10.53
N PRO A 208 -14.06 12.46 11.05
CA PRO A 208 -12.99 13.25 11.64
C PRO A 208 -12.50 12.60 12.94
N LEU A 209 -11.19 12.41 13.07
CA LEU A 209 -10.57 11.76 14.23
C LEU A 209 -10.75 12.55 15.54
N THR A 210 -10.98 13.85 15.43
CA THR A 210 -11.22 14.76 16.56
C THR A 210 -12.55 14.52 17.27
N ALA A 211 -13.51 13.87 16.61
CA ALA A 211 -14.83 13.57 17.17
C ALA A 211 -14.88 12.24 17.95
N LEU A 212 -13.78 11.47 17.99
CA LEU A 212 -13.77 10.15 18.62
C LEU A 212 -13.40 10.19 20.12
N PRO A 213 -13.98 9.30 20.94
CA PRO A 213 -13.60 9.16 22.34
C PRO A 213 -12.14 8.68 22.48
N GLY A 214 -11.47 9.08 23.56
CA GLY A 214 -10.01 8.94 23.70
C GLY A 214 -9.46 7.53 23.53
N TRP A 215 -10.22 6.49 23.90
CA TRP A 215 -9.80 5.10 23.69
C TRP A 215 -9.74 4.71 22.21
N VAL A 216 -10.68 5.17 21.38
CA VAL A 216 -10.65 4.89 19.93
C VAL A 216 -9.52 5.65 19.27
N ARG A 217 -9.27 6.88 19.75
CA ARG A 217 -8.16 7.70 19.26
C ARG A 217 -6.81 7.02 19.47
N ALA A 218 -6.57 6.41 20.63
CA ALA A 218 -5.37 5.61 20.87
C ALA A 218 -5.24 4.41 19.91
N LEU A 219 -6.35 3.78 19.50
CA LEU A 219 -6.31 2.74 18.47
C LEU A 219 -6.03 3.31 17.08
N SER A 220 -6.56 4.48 16.74
CA SER A 220 -6.24 5.19 15.49
C SER A 220 -4.77 5.56 15.39
N ASP A 221 -4.13 5.93 16.49
CA ASP A 221 -2.70 6.25 16.53
C ASP A 221 -1.80 5.02 16.27
N ALA A 222 -2.31 3.81 16.46
CA ALA A 222 -1.60 2.58 16.11
C ALA A 222 -1.85 2.14 14.65
N ASN A 223 -2.78 2.79 13.94
CA ASN A 223 -3.23 2.36 12.62
C ASN A 223 -2.37 2.98 11.50
N PRO A 224 -1.59 2.19 10.74
CA PRO A 224 -0.77 2.71 9.64
C PRO A 224 -1.61 3.35 8.51
N LEU A 225 -2.87 2.93 8.33
CA LEU A 225 -3.77 3.56 7.36
C LEU A 225 -4.14 4.98 7.79
N ALA A 226 -4.23 5.27 9.10
CA ALA A 226 -4.54 6.61 9.58
C ALA A 226 -3.45 7.60 9.17
N TYR A 227 -2.18 7.24 9.35
CA TYR A 227 -1.05 8.04 8.89
C TYR A 227 -1.02 8.21 7.37
N ALA A 228 -1.38 7.17 6.61
CA ALA A 228 -1.42 7.26 5.16
C ALA A 228 -2.53 8.19 4.65
N VAL A 229 -3.73 8.11 5.22
CA VAL A 229 -4.83 9.03 4.90
C VAL A 229 -4.49 10.46 5.31
N ASP A 230 -3.90 10.64 6.49
CA ASP A 230 -3.52 11.96 6.99
C ASP A 230 -2.43 12.60 6.14
N LEU A 231 -1.43 11.84 5.71
CA LEU A 231 -0.41 12.29 4.77
C LEU A 231 -1.04 12.85 3.47
N LEU A 232 -1.99 12.12 2.88
CA LEU A 232 -2.71 12.55 1.68
C LEU A 232 -3.61 13.78 1.96
N ARG A 233 -4.26 13.83 3.12
CA ARG A 233 -5.10 14.96 3.53
C ARG A 233 -4.28 16.25 3.72
N ARG A 234 -3.13 16.15 4.38
CA ARG A 234 -2.25 17.30 4.64
C ARG A 234 -1.51 17.79 3.40
N THR A 235 -1.17 16.89 2.48
CA THR A 235 -0.63 17.30 1.17
C THR A 235 -1.66 18.12 0.37
N ILE A 236 -2.95 17.79 0.44
CA ILE A 236 -4.03 18.62 -0.10
C ILE A 236 -4.10 19.96 0.64
N ALA A 237 -4.01 19.95 1.98
CA ALA A 237 -4.05 21.17 2.80
C ALA A 237 -2.94 22.17 2.48
N LEU A 238 -1.72 21.68 2.24
CA LEU A 238 -0.57 22.51 1.90
C LEU A 238 -0.76 23.28 0.59
N ARG A 239 -1.45 22.68 -0.38
CA ARG A 239 -1.67 23.29 -1.70
C ARG A 239 -2.99 24.02 -1.81
N VAL A 240 -3.99 23.60 -1.05
CA VAL A 240 -5.36 24.11 -1.11
C VAL A 240 -5.91 24.24 0.31
N PRO A 241 -5.45 25.23 1.09
CA PRO A 241 -5.81 25.36 2.51
C PRO A 241 -7.32 25.48 2.75
N ASP A 242 -8.05 26.16 1.85
CA ASP A 242 -9.52 26.31 1.94
C ASP A 242 -10.30 25.02 1.64
N ARG A 243 -9.61 23.96 1.19
CA ARG A 243 -10.23 22.71 0.74
C ARG A 243 -9.74 21.48 1.50
N ALA A 244 -8.95 21.64 2.56
CA ALA A 244 -8.59 20.53 3.43
C ALA A 244 -9.05 20.75 4.88
N ALA A 245 -9.73 19.75 5.43
CA ALA A 245 -10.08 19.73 6.84
C ALA A 245 -8.84 19.37 7.69
N ALA A 246 -8.62 20.11 8.78
CA ALA A 246 -7.67 19.75 9.83
C ALA A 246 -8.30 18.67 10.73
N ALA A 247 -8.27 17.42 10.28
CA ALA A 247 -8.92 16.29 10.96
C ALA A 247 -8.04 15.02 10.90
N GLY A 248 -6.75 15.20 11.17
CA GLY A 248 -5.71 14.17 11.11
C GLY A 248 -5.37 13.53 12.46
N VAL A 249 -4.31 12.73 12.47
CA VAL A 249 -3.67 12.20 13.67
C VAL A 249 -2.97 13.35 14.39
N GLU A 250 -3.25 13.59 15.67
CA GLU A 250 -2.53 14.60 16.45
C GLU A 250 -1.71 13.92 17.53
N TRP A 251 -0.42 14.25 17.57
CA TRP A 251 0.51 13.78 18.60
C TRP A 251 0.85 14.95 19.52
N ALA A 252 0.76 14.74 20.84
CA ALA A 252 1.22 15.69 21.85
C ALA A 252 0.72 17.16 21.66
N GLY A 253 -0.55 17.33 21.26
CA GLY A 253 -1.18 18.66 21.14
C GLY A 253 -1.07 19.32 19.77
N GLY A 254 -0.59 18.62 18.73
CA GLY A 254 -0.63 19.11 17.35
C GLY A 254 -0.42 18.05 16.27
N PRO A 255 -0.68 18.41 15.00
CA PRO A 255 -0.39 17.55 13.85
C PRO A 255 1.13 17.32 13.72
N PRO A 256 1.64 16.07 13.64
CA PRO A 256 3.06 15.83 13.40
C PRO A 256 3.53 16.42 12.05
N PRO A 257 4.80 16.81 11.92
CA PRO A 257 5.29 17.36 10.66
C PRO A 257 5.13 16.33 9.52
N LEU A 258 4.77 16.81 8.33
CA LEU A 258 4.42 15.94 7.18
C LEU A 258 5.55 15.00 6.78
N LEU A 259 6.80 15.45 6.91
CA LEU A 259 7.99 14.62 6.69
C LEU A 259 8.12 13.51 7.74
N LEU A 260 7.71 13.74 8.98
CA LEU A 260 7.75 12.73 10.02
C LEU A 260 6.74 11.61 9.74
N GLU A 261 5.52 11.94 9.29
CA GLU A 261 4.53 10.93 8.88
C GLU A 261 5.04 10.08 7.72
N ALA A 262 5.64 10.72 6.71
CA ALA A 262 6.26 10.01 5.60
C ALA A 262 7.40 9.08 6.09
N VAL A 263 8.27 9.58 6.97
CA VAL A 263 9.35 8.76 7.54
C VAL A 263 8.81 7.60 8.39
N LEU A 264 7.77 7.83 9.19
CA LEU A 264 7.13 6.80 10.01
C LEU A 264 6.49 5.71 9.15
N LEU A 265 5.78 6.09 8.09
CA LEU A 265 5.22 5.14 7.12
C LEU A 265 6.32 4.34 6.43
N LEU A 266 7.37 5.01 5.95
CA LEU A 266 8.52 4.36 5.31
C LEU A 266 9.21 3.38 6.27
N ALA A 267 9.47 3.81 7.50
CA ALA A 267 10.07 2.99 8.54
C ALA A 267 9.19 1.79 8.89
N GLY A 268 7.88 1.99 9.06
CA GLY A 268 6.91 0.93 9.31
C GLY A 268 6.87 -0.09 8.17
N GLY A 269 6.88 0.37 6.92
CA GLY A 269 6.94 -0.49 5.74
C GLY A 269 8.23 -1.30 5.66
N ILE A 270 9.39 -0.66 5.90
CA ILE A 270 10.69 -1.35 5.92
C ILE A 270 10.77 -2.37 7.07
N LEU A 271 10.28 -2.02 8.26
CA LEU A 271 10.23 -2.93 9.40
C LEU A 271 9.33 -4.14 9.13
N ALA A 272 8.14 -3.92 8.57
CA ALA A 272 7.24 -5.01 8.18
C ALA A 272 7.87 -5.92 7.12
N LEU A 273 8.50 -5.33 6.09
CA LEU A 273 9.12 -6.07 5.00
C LEU A 273 10.36 -6.84 5.44
N SER A 274 11.20 -6.24 6.29
CA SER A 274 12.37 -6.90 6.86
C SER A 274 11.97 -8.04 7.81
N TRP A 275 10.93 -7.85 8.62
CA TRP A 275 10.37 -8.91 9.45
C TRP A 275 9.81 -10.06 8.59
N ALA A 276 9.08 -9.74 7.52
CA ALA A 276 8.57 -10.73 6.58
C ALA A 276 9.71 -11.52 5.91
N ALA A 277 10.76 -10.83 5.44
CA ALA A 277 11.93 -11.44 4.83
C ALA A 277 12.68 -12.36 5.80
N HIS A 278 12.86 -11.93 7.05
CA HIS A 278 13.52 -12.71 8.11
C HIS A 278 12.72 -13.95 8.51
N ARG A 279 11.39 -13.83 8.59
CA ARG A 279 10.54 -14.97 8.92
C ARG A 279 10.46 -15.97 7.78
N PHE A 280 10.46 -15.50 6.54
CA PHE A 280 10.36 -16.33 5.34
C PHE A 280 11.67 -17.07 4.97
N SER A 281 12.82 -16.59 5.47
CA SER A 281 14.11 -17.26 5.29
C SER A 281 14.33 -18.46 6.22
N ARG A 282 13.57 -18.57 7.32
CA ARG A 282 13.67 -19.71 8.23
C ARG A 282 13.07 -20.97 7.57
N PRO A 283 13.80 -22.10 7.51
CA PRO A 283 13.21 -23.37 7.11
C PRO A 283 12.21 -23.83 8.19
N GLU A 284 10.99 -24.20 7.76
CA GLU A 284 10.06 -25.01 8.56
C GLU A 284 10.46 -26.48 8.47
#